data_AF-A0A838JPS3-F1
#
_entry.id   AF-A0A838JPS3-F1
#
_cell.length_a   1.000
_cell.length_b   1.000
_cell.length_c   1.000
_cell.angle_alpha   90.00
_cell.angle_beta   90.00
_cell.angle_gamma   90.00
#
_symmetry.space_group_name_H-M   'P 1'
#
loop_
_entity.id
_entity.type
_entity.pdbx_description
1 polymer ?
#
loop_
_entity_poly.entity_id
_entity_poly.type
_entity_poly.pdbx_seq_one_letter_code
_entity_poly.pdbx_strand_id
1 'polypeptide(L)'
;MIQDDVLVFDCVAHPFNFDSSNVLGNAGELFRQHLFAFHNVLTPEAETKLSADEFLKEWSTQEINRMVFEESDTDMLVAMPLPLTDLFKDGLSPWERCVELRDENPDRSVFWGTVNPLEGRKALEEMEIQVNEYGAKAFKFYNVRYDYGEPFPWRMDDPKIAFPIYEKAQELGVNLIGVH
;
A
#
# COMPACT_ATOMS: atom_id res chain seq x y z
N MET A 1 3.87 9.07 22.53
CA MET A 1 3.36 10.43 22.71
C MET A 1 4.55 11.36 22.74
N ILE A 2 4.98 11.74 21.54
CA ILE A 2 6.16 12.60 21.34
C ILE A 2 5.78 14.10 21.44
N GLN A 3 4.49 14.48 21.42
CA GLN A 3 4.04 15.83 21.75
C GLN A 3 2.65 15.85 22.45
N ASP A 4 2.52 16.67 23.50
CA ASP A 4 1.27 17.31 23.96
C ASP A 4 -0.05 16.49 23.95
N ASP A 5 -0.09 15.36 24.66
CA ASP A 5 -1.30 14.56 24.94
C ASP A 5 -2.12 14.08 23.70
N VAL A 6 -1.59 14.21 22.47
CA VAL A 6 -2.27 13.79 21.23
C VAL A 6 -1.52 12.63 20.58
N LEU A 7 -2.25 11.56 20.26
CA LEU A 7 -1.76 10.44 19.47
C LEU A 7 -1.91 10.74 17.98
N VAL A 8 -0.81 10.73 17.23
CA VAL A 8 -0.83 10.85 15.76
C VAL A 8 -0.70 9.47 15.14
N PHE A 9 -1.78 9.00 14.51
CA PHE A 9 -1.80 7.73 13.79
C PHE A 9 -1.89 8.01 12.29
N ASP A 10 -0.77 7.82 11.58
CA ASP A 10 -0.77 7.86 10.13
C ASP A 10 -1.36 6.56 9.58
N CYS A 11 -2.54 6.70 8.97
CA CYS A 11 -3.29 5.58 8.44
C CYS A 11 -2.90 5.21 7.01
N VAL A 12 -1.84 5.78 6.40
CA VAL A 12 -1.42 5.48 5.01
C VAL A 12 0.10 5.61 4.81
N ALA A 13 0.81 4.49 4.78
CA ALA A 13 2.21 4.46 4.32
C ALA A 13 2.55 3.29 3.39
N HIS A 14 3.55 3.55 2.53
CA HIS A 14 3.91 2.70 1.41
C HIS A 14 5.45 2.61 1.28
N PRO A 15 6.06 1.43 1.44
CA PRO A 15 7.44 1.18 1.01
C PRO A 15 7.49 1.08 -0.53
N PHE A 16 7.55 2.23 -1.19
CA PHE A 16 7.49 2.29 -2.65
C PHE A 16 8.73 1.72 -3.34
N ASN A 17 8.52 0.96 -4.42
CA ASN A 17 9.55 0.53 -5.36
C ASN A 17 9.39 1.24 -6.72
N PHE A 18 10.03 2.41 -6.86
CA PHE A 18 10.09 3.16 -8.12
C PHE A 18 11.30 2.80 -9.00
N ASP A 19 12.06 1.75 -8.67
CA ASP A 19 13.19 1.37 -9.49
C ASP A 19 12.73 1.05 -10.92
N SER A 20 13.50 1.53 -11.90
CA SER A 20 13.16 1.35 -13.32
C SER A 20 13.02 -0.12 -13.72
N SER A 21 13.71 -1.03 -13.03
CA SER A 21 13.61 -2.47 -13.26
C SER A 21 12.28 -3.06 -12.83
N ASN A 22 11.52 -2.40 -11.93
CA ASN A 22 10.18 -2.79 -11.52
C ASN A 22 9.10 -2.30 -12.50
N VAL A 23 9.39 -1.32 -13.36
CA VAL A 23 8.39 -0.68 -14.23
C VAL A 23 7.98 -1.56 -15.42
N LEU A 24 6.67 -1.59 -15.72
CA LEU A 24 6.09 -2.26 -16.88
C LEU A 24 5.66 -1.26 -17.96
N GLY A 25 6.36 -1.30 -19.10
CA GLY A 25 5.99 -0.58 -20.31
C GLY A 25 5.92 0.94 -20.13
N ASN A 26 5.33 1.60 -21.13
CA ASN A 26 5.21 3.05 -21.13
C ASN A 26 4.19 3.56 -20.10
N ALA A 27 3.13 2.79 -19.83
CA ALA A 27 2.10 3.18 -18.87
C ALA A 27 2.67 3.25 -17.43
N GLY A 28 3.45 2.25 -17.01
CA GLY A 28 4.13 2.27 -15.73
C GLY A 28 5.12 3.42 -15.60
N GLU A 29 5.88 3.70 -16.65
CA GLU A 29 6.85 4.81 -16.63
C GLU A 29 6.14 6.17 -16.53
N LEU A 30 5.04 6.38 -17.26
CA LEU A 30 4.25 7.60 -17.15
C LEU A 30 3.66 7.74 -15.74
N PHE A 31 3.15 6.67 -15.14
CA PHE A 31 2.62 6.69 -13.78
C PHE A 31 3.72 7.04 -12.75
N ARG A 32 4.90 6.42 -12.90
CA ARG A 32 6.08 6.69 -12.08
C ARG A 32 6.52 8.15 -12.17
N GLN A 33 6.64 8.71 -13.37
CA GLN A 33 6.97 10.12 -13.58
C GLN A 33 5.89 11.07 -13.06
N HIS A 34 4.62 10.66 -13.14
CA HIS A 34 3.51 11.45 -12.60
C HIS A 34 3.60 11.60 -11.07
N LEU A 35 4.01 10.54 -10.36
CA LEU A 35 4.22 10.62 -8.91
C LEU A 35 5.40 11.53 -8.53
N PHE A 36 6.48 11.53 -9.31
CA PHE A 36 7.56 12.51 -9.13
C PHE A 36 7.10 13.94 -9.43
N ALA A 37 6.24 14.14 -10.43
CA ALA A 37 5.65 15.45 -10.70
C ALA A 37 4.78 15.93 -9.53
N PHE A 38 3.99 15.03 -8.92
CA PHE A 38 3.24 15.33 -7.70
C PHE A 38 4.13 15.70 -6.53
N HIS A 39 5.22 14.98 -6.28
CA HIS A 39 6.23 15.41 -5.30
C HIS A 39 6.71 16.84 -5.56
N ASN A 40 7.11 17.16 -6.79
CA ASN A 40 7.60 18.51 -7.10
C ASN A 40 6.54 19.62 -6.94
N VAL A 41 5.27 19.32 -7.25
CA VAL A 41 4.18 20.31 -7.26
C VAL A 41 3.51 20.45 -5.89
N LEU A 42 3.35 19.35 -5.15
CA LEU A 42 2.61 19.32 -3.89
C LEU A 42 3.51 19.57 -2.68
N THR A 43 4.82 19.32 -2.77
CA THR A 43 5.75 19.71 -1.70
C THR A 43 5.87 21.23 -1.63
N PRO A 44 5.59 21.85 -0.46
CA PRO A 44 5.74 23.29 -0.27
C PRO A 44 7.14 23.78 -0.62
N GLU A 45 7.25 25.02 -1.12
CA GLU A 45 8.56 25.60 -1.49
C GLU A 45 9.55 25.71 -0.33
N ALA A 46 9.04 25.80 0.90
CA ALA A 46 9.87 25.87 2.11
C ALA A 46 10.41 24.50 2.55
N GLU A 47 9.96 23.40 1.95
CA GLU A 47 10.32 22.03 2.30
C GLU A 47 11.26 21.40 1.27
N THR A 48 11.90 20.29 1.65
CA THR A 48 12.89 19.60 0.83
C THR A 48 12.24 18.93 -0.38
N LYS A 49 12.61 19.38 -1.59
CA LYS A 49 12.31 18.69 -2.84
C LYS A 49 13.46 17.79 -3.25
N LEU A 50 13.26 16.48 -3.11
CA LEU A 50 14.16 15.45 -3.62
C LEU A 50 14.33 15.58 -5.15
N SER A 51 15.55 15.33 -5.62
CA SER A 51 15.83 15.15 -7.05
C SER A 51 15.16 13.89 -7.60
N ALA A 52 15.11 13.76 -8.92
CA ALA A 52 14.52 12.59 -9.56
C ALA A 52 15.19 11.28 -9.10
N ASP A 53 16.52 11.25 -9.02
CA ASP A 53 17.28 10.06 -8.64
C ASP A 53 17.07 9.68 -7.16
N GLU A 54 16.86 10.67 -6.29
CA GLU A 54 16.57 10.44 -4.87
C GLU A 54 15.14 9.94 -4.64
N PHE A 55 14.18 10.43 -5.44
CA PHE A 55 12.76 10.07 -5.30
C PHE A 55 12.42 8.75 -6.00
N LEU A 56 12.91 8.58 -7.23
CA LEU A 56 12.55 7.51 -8.15
C LEU A 56 13.46 6.28 -8.00
N LYS A 57 13.51 5.75 -6.78
CA LYS A 57 14.27 4.56 -6.39
C LYS A 57 13.39 3.54 -5.67
N GLU A 58 13.95 2.39 -5.35
CA GLU A 58 13.39 1.53 -4.32
C GLU A 58 13.68 2.11 -2.93
N TRP A 59 12.63 2.42 -2.17
CA TRP A 59 12.75 2.91 -0.80
C TRP A 59 12.85 1.74 0.17
N SER A 60 13.90 1.74 0.99
CA SER A 60 14.05 0.73 2.04
C SER A 60 13.04 0.97 3.17
N THR A 61 12.65 -0.09 3.87
CA THR A 61 11.74 0.02 5.02
C THR A 61 12.34 0.83 6.16
N GLN A 62 13.67 0.79 6.31
CA GLN A 62 14.38 1.59 7.30
C GLN A 62 14.30 3.09 6.98
N GLU A 63 14.39 3.48 5.71
CA GLU A 63 14.20 4.87 5.30
C GLU A 63 12.77 5.35 5.58
N ILE A 64 11.76 4.52 5.26
CA ILE A 64 10.37 4.86 5.56
C ILE A 64 10.17 5.00 7.08
N ASN A 65 10.68 4.06 7.88
CA ASN A 65 10.56 4.12 9.33
C ASN A 65 11.22 5.34 9.93
N ARG A 66 12.41 5.72 9.45
CA ARG A 66 13.08 6.94 9.87
C ARG A 66 12.25 8.18 9.51
N MET A 67 11.80 8.30 8.26
CA MET A 67 11.00 9.45 7.82
C MET A 67 9.70 9.59 8.65
N VAL A 68 9.02 8.47 8.90
CA VAL A 68 7.76 8.48 9.65
C VAL A 68 7.99 8.69 11.15
N PHE A 69 8.88 7.96 11.80
CA PHE A 69 8.94 7.94 13.26
C PHE A 69 10.01 8.83 13.88
N GLU A 70 11.05 9.21 13.14
CA GLU A 70 12.15 10.06 13.63
C GLU A 70 12.08 11.49 13.08
N GLU A 71 11.55 11.65 11.85
CA GLU A 71 11.51 12.93 11.14
C GLU A 71 10.10 13.55 11.06
N SER A 72 9.12 12.94 11.71
CA SER A 72 7.75 13.45 11.85
C SER A 72 7.18 13.21 13.25
N ASP A 73 6.02 13.81 13.54
CA ASP A 73 5.32 13.65 14.82
C ASP A 73 4.44 12.38 14.89
N THR A 74 4.63 11.42 13.97
CA THR A 74 3.81 10.20 13.90
C THR A 74 4.12 9.23 15.04
N ASP A 75 3.10 8.83 15.81
CA ASP A 75 3.22 7.82 16.86
C ASP A 75 2.99 6.40 16.33
N MET A 76 2.05 6.22 15.41
CA MET A 76 1.66 4.93 14.82
C MET A 76 1.49 4.99 13.31
N LEU A 77 1.70 3.87 12.63
CA LEU A 77 1.68 3.76 11.17
C LEU A 77 0.83 2.58 10.69
N VAL A 78 0.07 2.76 9.61
CA VAL A 78 -0.50 1.66 8.83
C VAL A 78 0.32 1.44 7.56
N ALA A 79 1.02 0.31 7.48
CA ALA A 79 1.71 -0.15 6.28
C ALA A 79 0.70 -0.80 5.33
N MET A 80 0.47 -0.16 4.18
CA MET A 80 -0.53 -0.59 3.20
C MET A 80 0.10 -0.90 1.84
N PRO A 81 -0.27 -2.00 1.18
CA PRO A 81 0.24 -2.33 -0.15
C PRO A 81 -0.34 -1.44 -1.25
N LEU A 82 0.38 -1.25 -2.35
CA LEU A 82 -0.18 -0.87 -3.65
C LEU A 82 0.20 -1.94 -4.68
N PRO A 83 -0.72 -2.86 -4.99
CA PRO A 83 -0.48 -3.89 -5.97
C PRO A 83 -0.09 -3.30 -7.33
N LEU A 84 -0.94 -2.51 -8.00
CA LEU A 84 -0.65 -1.92 -9.32
C LEU A 84 0.18 -2.84 -10.26
N THR A 85 -0.09 -4.14 -10.24
CA THR A 85 0.73 -5.18 -10.89
C THR A 85 0.67 -5.11 -12.43
N ASP A 86 -0.22 -4.28 -12.94
CA ASP A 86 -0.36 -3.93 -14.35
C ASP A 86 0.68 -2.88 -14.80
N LEU A 87 1.24 -2.14 -13.84
CA LEU A 87 2.18 -1.03 -14.06
C LEU A 87 3.58 -1.34 -13.50
N PHE A 88 3.67 -2.27 -12.54
CA PHE A 88 4.90 -2.64 -11.85
C PHE A 88 4.96 -4.16 -11.67
N LYS A 89 6.12 -4.79 -11.85
CA LYS A 89 6.30 -6.25 -11.84
C LYS A 89 5.91 -6.88 -10.50
N ASP A 90 6.45 -6.33 -9.41
CA ASP A 90 6.18 -6.79 -8.04
C ASP A 90 5.09 -5.95 -7.37
N GLY A 91 4.57 -4.99 -8.12
CA GLY A 91 3.74 -3.91 -7.63
C GLY A 91 4.50 -2.68 -7.18
N LEU A 92 3.78 -1.58 -6.98
CA LEU A 92 4.41 -0.32 -6.58
C LEU A 92 4.81 -0.34 -5.10
N SER A 93 4.04 -1.05 -4.27
CA SER A 93 4.37 -1.35 -2.88
C SER A 93 3.86 -2.76 -2.57
N PRO A 94 4.71 -3.81 -2.68
CA PRO A 94 4.32 -5.19 -2.41
C PRO A 94 3.86 -5.36 -0.96
N TRP A 95 2.97 -6.32 -0.69
CA TRP A 95 2.46 -6.50 0.68
C TRP A 95 3.51 -7.11 1.61
N GLU A 96 4.43 -7.89 1.07
CA GLU A 96 5.58 -8.46 1.76
C GLU A 96 6.47 -7.34 2.32
N ARG A 97 6.70 -6.29 1.53
CA ARG A 97 7.46 -5.11 1.98
C ARG A 97 6.71 -4.34 3.08
N CYS A 98 5.37 -4.35 3.08
CA CYS A 98 4.58 -3.78 4.17
C CYS A 98 4.67 -4.60 5.46
N VAL A 99 4.78 -5.93 5.36
CA VAL A 99 5.09 -6.81 6.50
C VAL A 99 6.47 -6.49 7.07
N GLU A 100 7.48 -6.36 6.22
CA GLU A 100 8.83 -5.95 6.64
C GLU A 100 8.82 -4.60 7.35
N LEU A 101 8.08 -3.60 6.82
CA LEU A 101 7.92 -2.29 7.46
C LEU A 101 7.31 -2.42 8.87
N ARG A 102 6.30 -3.29 9.01
CA ARG A 102 5.65 -3.58 10.29
C ARG A 102 6.61 -4.25 11.24
N ASP A 103 7.37 -5.24 10.80
CA ASP A 103 8.29 -6.04 11.62
C ASP A 103 9.47 -5.22 12.16
N GLU A 104 9.84 -4.12 11.50
CA GLU A 104 10.84 -3.18 12.02
C GLU A 104 10.35 -2.37 13.24
N ASN A 105 9.03 -2.13 13.36
CA ASN A 105 8.43 -1.39 14.48
C ASN A 105 7.07 -2.01 14.89
N PRO A 106 7.03 -3.26 15.40
CA PRO A 106 5.79 -4.02 15.55
C PRO A 106 4.82 -3.43 16.59
N ASP A 107 5.33 -2.64 17.55
CA ASP A 107 4.51 -1.97 18.57
C ASP A 107 3.91 -0.64 18.07
N ARG A 108 4.37 -0.13 16.93
CA ARG A 108 3.97 1.17 16.36
C ARG A 108 3.40 1.06 14.94
N SER A 109 3.55 -0.09 14.29
CA SER A 109 3.12 -0.30 12.90
C SER A 109 2.07 -1.41 12.80
N VAL A 110 1.08 -1.20 11.93
CA VAL A 110 0.01 -2.15 11.64
C VAL A 110 0.05 -2.51 10.16
N PHE A 111 0.01 -3.80 9.84
CA PHE A 111 -0.09 -4.28 8.46
C PHE A 111 -1.55 -4.43 8.05
N TRP A 112 -1.92 -3.81 6.92
CA TRP A 112 -3.16 -4.15 6.21
C TRP A 112 -2.83 -4.93 4.95
N GLY A 113 -3.59 -5.99 4.70
CA GLY A 113 -3.47 -6.78 3.50
C GLY A 113 -4.08 -6.14 2.26
N THR A 114 -3.89 -6.80 1.14
CA THR A 114 -4.55 -6.51 -0.14
C THR A 114 -4.74 -7.81 -0.91
N VAL A 115 -5.82 -7.90 -1.68
CA VAL A 115 -5.98 -8.95 -2.70
C VAL A 115 -6.66 -8.36 -3.93
N ASN A 116 -6.73 -9.13 -5.02
CA ASN A 116 -7.56 -8.80 -6.17
C ASN A 116 -8.88 -9.60 -6.12
N PRO A 117 -10.02 -8.99 -5.79
CA PRO A 117 -11.31 -9.70 -5.74
C PRO A 117 -11.70 -10.43 -7.03
N LEU A 118 -11.19 -9.98 -8.18
CA LEU A 118 -11.44 -10.60 -9.47
C LEU A 118 -10.77 -11.97 -9.64
N GLU A 119 -9.76 -12.30 -8.82
CA GLU A 119 -9.08 -13.60 -8.86
C GLU A 119 -9.83 -14.72 -8.13
N GLY A 120 -11.00 -14.41 -7.54
CA GLY A 120 -11.88 -15.38 -6.92
C GLY A 120 -11.19 -16.19 -5.82
N ARG A 121 -11.11 -17.50 -5.98
CA ARG A 121 -10.54 -18.42 -4.96
C ARG A 121 -9.11 -18.06 -4.56
N LYS A 122 -8.27 -17.65 -5.50
CA LYS A 122 -6.89 -17.26 -5.22
C LYS A 122 -6.84 -16.08 -4.24
N ALA A 123 -7.71 -15.09 -4.43
CA ALA A 123 -7.81 -13.95 -3.52
C ALA A 123 -8.21 -14.38 -2.11
N LEU A 124 -9.12 -15.35 -1.97
CA LEU A 124 -9.52 -15.86 -0.66
C LEU A 124 -8.38 -16.59 0.04
N GLU A 125 -7.60 -17.39 -0.69
CA GLU A 125 -6.42 -18.09 -0.17
C GLU A 125 -5.32 -17.10 0.25
N GLU A 126 -5.09 -16.04 -0.52
CA GLU A 126 -4.15 -14.97 -0.14
C GLU A 126 -4.59 -14.20 1.11
N MET A 127 -5.90 -13.98 1.29
CA MET A 127 -6.41 -13.37 2.53
C MET A 127 -6.10 -14.24 3.75
N GLU A 128 -6.28 -15.55 3.64
CA GLU A 128 -5.96 -16.50 4.72
C GLU A 128 -4.48 -16.46 5.07
N ILE A 129 -3.59 -16.44 4.07
CA ILE A 129 -2.13 -16.33 4.27
C ILE A 129 -1.79 -15.02 4.98
N GLN A 130 -2.25 -13.88 4.45
CA GLN A 130 -1.92 -12.57 4.99
C GLN A 130 -2.42 -12.38 6.43
N VAL A 131 -3.58 -12.95 6.79
CA VAL A 131 -4.09 -12.90 8.17
C VAL A 131 -3.38 -13.89 9.08
N ASN A 132 -3.34 -15.18 8.71
CA ASN A 132 -2.90 -16.24 9.62
C ASN A 132 -1.39 -16.28 9.80
N GLU A 133 -0.63 -16.00 8.74
CA GLU A 133 0.83 -16.09 8.76
C GLU A 133 1.48 -14.74 9.08
N TYR A 134 0.90 -13.64 8.57
CA TYR A 134 1.52 -12.31 8.65
C TYR A 134 0.77 -11.32 9.56
N GLY A 135 -0.42 -11.69 10.04
CA GLY A 135 -1.16 -10.91 11.02
C GLY A 135 -1.82 -9.65 10.47
N ALA A 136 -2.23 -9.63 9.20
CA ALA A 136 -3.01 -8.54 8.61
C ALA A 136 -4.22 -8.19 9.49
N LYS A 137 -4.42 -6.90 9.76
CA LYS A 137 -5.51 -6.40 10.64
C LYS A 137 -6.73 -5.88 9.89
N ALA A 138 -6.56 -5.55 8.62
CA ALA A 138 -7.59 -5.07 7.71
C ALA A 138 -7.15 -5.32 6.27
N PHE A 139 -8.02 -5.04 5.31
CA PHE A 139 -7.67 -5.10 3.88
C PHE A 139 -7.96 -3.77 3.19
N LYS A 140 -7.07 -3.37 2.28
CA LYS A 140 -7.29 -2.26 1.34
C LYS A 140 -7.61 -2.81 -0.04
N PHE A 141 -8.60 -2.24 -0.71
CA PHE A 141 -8.94 -2.59 -2.09
C PHE A 141 -8.93 -1.39 -3.03
N TYR A 142 -8.68 -1.71 -4.30
CA TYR A 142 -8.88 -0.81 -5.44
C TYR A 142 -10.01 -1.40 -6.29
N ASN A 143 -11.03 -0.58 -6.56
CA ASN A 143 -12.23 -0.98 -7.30
C ASN A 143 -12.02 -1.03 -8.83
N VAL A 144 -10.80 -0.77 -9.29
CA VAL A 144 -10.39 -0.88 -10.70
C VAL A 144 -9.05 -1.60 -10.78
N ARG A 145 -8.95 -2.54 -11.71
CA ARG A 145 -7.68 -3.13 -12.19
C ARG A 145 -7.44 -2.70 -13.63
N TYR A 146 -6.19 -2.74 -14.08
CA TYR A 146 -5.80 -2.37 -15.45
C TYR A 146 -5.30 -3.60 -16.19
N ASP A 147 -6.16 -4.58 -16.42
CA ASP A 147 -5.76 -5.80 -17.12
C ASP A 147 -5.63 -5.55 -18.63
N TYR A 148 -4.58 -6.05 -19.27
CA TYR A 148 -4.31 -5.91 -20.71
C TYR A 148 -4.43 -4.48 -21.30
N GLY A 149 -4.23 -3.44 -20.48
CA GLY A 149 -4.33 -2.04 -20.91
C GLY A 149 -5.73 -1.44 -20.90
N GLU A 150 -6.74 -2.16 -20.39
CA GLU A 150 -8.10 -1.66 -20.22
C GLU A 150 -8.51 -1.67 -18.73
N PRO A 151 -9.30 -0.69 -18.25
CA PRO A 151 -9.79 -0.71 -16.88
C PRO A 151 -10.90 -1.76 -16.72
N PHE A 152 -10.73 -2.64 -15.73
CA PHE A 152 -11.73 -3.62 -15.29
C PHE A 152 -12.27 -3.20 -13.92
N PRO A 153 -13.37 -2.41 -13.89
CA PRO A 153 -13.99 -2.02 -12.64
C PRO A 153 -14.80 -3.17 -12.05
N TRP A 154 -14.88 -3.21 -10.72
CA TRP A 154 -15.85 -4.02 -9.99
C TRP A 154 -16.53 -3.17 -8.92
N ARG A 155 -17.72 -3.59 -8.50
CA ARG A 155 -18.50 -2.85 -7.51
C ARG A 155 -18.40 -3.49 -6.14
N MET A 156 -18.29 -2.66 -5.11
CA MET A 156 -18.32 -3.11 -3.71
C MET A 156 -19.67 -3.74 -3.29
N ASP A 157 -20.73 -3.55 -4.07
CA ASP A 157 -22.03 -4.20 -3.86
C ASP A 157 -22.26 -5.39 -4.80
N ASP A 158 -21.25 -5.84 -5.55
CA ASP A 158 -21.38 -6.99 -6.44
C ASP A 158 -21.43 -8.29 -5.61
N PRO A 159 -22.55 -9.04 -5.65
CA PRO A 159 -22.69 -10.25 -4.84
C PRO A 159 -21.78 -11.40 -5.28
N LYS A 160 -21.20 -11.34 -6.48
CA LYS A 160 -20.30 -12.38 -7.01
C LYS A 160 -18.83 -12.05 -6.76
N ILE A 161 -18.47 -10.77 -6.70
CA ILE A 161 -17.08 -10.34 -6.56
C ILE A 161 -16.80 -9.89 -5.12
N ALA A 162 -17.62 -8.99 -4.59
CA ALA A 162 -17.37 -8.32 -3.32
C ALA A 162 -17.78 -9.17 -2.11
N PHE A 163 -18.96 -9.80 -2.15
CA PHE A 163 -19.49 -10.52 -0.99
C PHE A 163 -18.60 -11.70 -0.55
N PRO A 164 -18.04 -12.53 -1.44
CA PRO A 164 -17.11 -13.58 -1.02
C PRO A 164 -15.89 -13.06 -0.26
N ILE A 165 -15.40 -11.85 -0.61
CA ILE A 165 -14.28 -11.19 0.10
C ILE A 165 -14.72 -10.75 1.50
N TYR A 166 -15.93 -10.22 1.64
CA TYR A 166 -16.45 -9.78 2.94
C TYR A 166 -16.76 -10.96 3.87
N GLU A 167 -17.34 -12.02 3.34
CA GLU A 167 -17.58 -13.27 4.06
C GLU A 167 -16.25 -13.85 4.55
N LYS A 168 -15.24 -13.92 3.68
CA LYS A 168 -13.90 -14.37 4.06
C LYS A 168 -13.25 -13.47 5.11
N ALA A 169 -13.38 -12.14 4.98
CA ALA A 169 -12.88 -11.21 5.99
C ALA A 169 -13.54 -11.48 7.36
N GLN A 170 -14.86 -11.67 7.40
CA GLN A 170 -15.58 -12.00 8.62
C GLN A 170 -15.15 -13.34 9.23
N GLU A 171 -14.99 -14.39 8.41
CA GLU A 171 -14.46 -15.70 8.84
C GLU A 171 -13.08 -15.57 9.50
N LEU A 172 -12.23 -14.70 8.96
CA LEU A 172 -10.89 -14.41 9.47
C LEU A 172 -10.88 -13.41 10.65
N GLY A 173 -12.05 -12.95 11.11
CA GLY A 173 -12.16 -11.98 12.19
C GLY A 173 -11.77 -10.55 11.80
N VAL A 174 -11.66 -10.25 10.51
CA VAL A 174 -11.40 -8.91 9.97
C VAL A 174 -12.71 -8.18 9.73
N ASN A 175 -12.88 -7.02 10.35
CA ASN A 175 -14.09 -6.19 10.27
C ASN A 175 -13.84 -4.80 9.65
N LEU A 176 -12.65 -4.56 9.13
CA LEU A 176 -12.25 -3.28 8.55
C LEU A 176 -11.75 -3.47 7.12
N ILE A 177 -12.33 -2.71 6.20
CA ILE A 177 -11.97 -2.67 4.79
C ILE A 177 -11.80 -1.21 4.39
N GLY A 178 -10.64 -0.86 3.84
CA GLY A 178 -10.36 0.43 3.21
C GLY A 178 -10.52 0.36 1.69
N VAL A 179 -10.90 1.47 1.09
CA VAL A 179 -10.98 1.62 -0.36
C VAL A 179 -10.28 2.92 -0.76
N HIS A 180 -9.40 2.83 -1.75
CA HIS A 180 -8.82 3.99 -2.43
C HIS A 180 -9.23 3.99 -3.91
#